data_AF-G5HMR7-F1
#
_entry.id   AF-G5HMR7-F1
#
_cell.length_a   1.000
_cell.length_b   1.000
_cell.length_c   1.000
_cell.angle_alpha   90.00
_cell.angle_beta   90.00
_cell.angle_gamma   90.00
#
_symmetry.space_group_name_H-M   'P 1'
#
loop_
_entity.id
_entity.type
_entity.pdbx_description
1 polymer ?
#
loop_
_entity_poly.entity_id
_entity_poly.type
_entity_poly.pdbx_seq_one_letter_code
_entity_poly.pdbx_strand_id
1 'polypeptide(L)'
;MDDIFNTIQQKLGEIEKKEKVRILHAVESGSRAWGFASPDSDYDVRFIYVRSGEDYLRLDEPRDVIEWQLDEVLDINGWDLKKALRQFHRGNATLFEWSNSPIVYRTTKEWGRIYEAAAGFFSSKAASHHYYGTANSTYAQYLQEERVSYKKYFYALRPLLAGKYIEETHCPPPVLFSDLMKMDIPQELREGIEELLELKGRMGEGEKGTQMPAIQCFIEEELARQKSYTDHLPEDRKNGWDELNHVFMEILDSGSRCPELLL
;
A
#
# COMPACT_ATOMS: atom_id res chain seq x y z
N MET A 1 -6.49 21.86 -0.67
CA MET A 1 -5.91 20.63 -1.24
C MET A 1 -4.53 20.93 -1.84
N ASP A 2 -4.37 22.06 -2.53
CA ASP A 2 -3.09 22.47 -3.13
C ASP A 2 -1.94 22.69 -2.13
N ASP A 3 -2.22 23.18 -0.92
CA ASP A 3 -1.16 23.54 0.05
C ASP A 3 -0.40 22.33 0.63
N ILE A 4 -1.13 21.27 1.01
CA ILE A 4 -0.49 20.05 1.53
C ILE A 4 0.24 19.28 0.43
N PHE A 5 -0.32 19.26 -0.80
CA PHE A 5 0.33 18.63 -1.93
C PHE A 5 1.67 19.32 -2.25
N ASN A 6 1.68 20.66 -2.25
CA ASN A 6 2.90 21.44 -2.44
C ASN A 6 3.90 21.20 -1.29
N THR A 7 3.43 21.12 -0.05
CA THR A 7 4.25 20.77 1.11
C THR A 7 4.91 19.41 0.93
N ILE A 8 4.14 18.38 0.57
CA ILE A 8 4.67 17.02 0.32
C ILE A 8 5.70 17.06 -0.82
N GLN A 9 5.42 17.77 -1.91
CA GLN A 9 6.38 17.90 -3.01
C GLN A 9 7.69 18.58 -2.61
N GLN A 10 7.61 19.61 -1.76
CA GLN A 10 8.80 20.25 -1.17
C GLN A 10 9.57 19.25 -0.30
N LYS A 11 8.89 18.49 0.56
CA LYS A 11 9.51 17.47 1.41
C LYS A 11 10.21 16.38 0.62
N LEU A 12 9.59 15.89 -0.45
CA LEU A 12 10.22 14.95 -1.37
C LEU A 12 11.51 15.53 -1.98
N GLY A 13 11.52 16.82 -2.35
CA GLY A 13 12.74 17.50 -2.81
C GLY A 13 13.82 17.71 -1.73
N GLU A 14 13.42 17.96 -0.48
CA GLU A 14 14.33 18.02 0.68
C GLU A 14 15.00 16.66 0.93
N ILE A 15 14.22 15.57 0.85
CA ILE A 15 14.71 14.19 0.98
C ILE A 15 15.75 13.88 -0.10
N GLU A 16 15.44 14.13 -1.37
CA GLU A 16 16.37 13.87 -2.47
C GLU A 16 17.72 14.57 -2.27
N LYS A 17 17.69 15.84 -1.86
CA LYS A 17 18.91 16.63 -1.61
C LYS A 17 19.71 16.13 -0.41
N LYS A 18 19.04 15.86 0.71
CA LYS A 18 19.72 15.49 1.96
C LYS A 18 20.26 14.06 1.91
N GLU A 19 19.45 13.13 1.40
CA GLU A 19 19.80 11.70 1.32
C GLU A 19 20.59 11.36 0.04
N LYS A 20 20.73 12.33 -0.87
CA LYS A 20 21.40 12.19 -2.19
C LYS A 20 20.81 11.04 -3.01
N VAL A 21 19.49 10.96 -3.03
CA VAL A 21 18.73 9.94 -3.74
C VAL A 21 17.85 10.58 -4.80
N ARG A 22 17.35 9.78 -5.73
CA ARG A 22 16.32 10.19 -6.69
C ARG A 22 15.04 9.43 -6.43
N ILE A 23 13.94 10.15 -6.24
CA ILE A 23 12.62 9.57 -6.02
C ILE A 23 11.99 9.22 -7.38
N LEU A 24 11.67 7.95 -7.57
CA LEU A 24 11.12 7.41 -8.81
C LEU A 24 9.59 7.48 -8.83
N HIS A 25 8.97 7.25 -7.67
CA HIS A 25 7.53 7.22 -7.49
C HIS A 25 7.19 7.57 -6.04
N ALA A 26 6.20 8.42 -5.82
CA ALA A 26 5.70 8.80 -4.51
C ALA A 26 4.17 8.94 -4.57
N VAL A 27 3.48 8.29 -3.64
CA VAL A 27 2.03 8.15 -3.63
C VAL A 27 1.47 8.32 -2.23
N GLU A 28 0.18 8.59 -2.16
CA GLU A 28 -0.59 8.41 -0.94
C GLU A 28 -0.84 6.92 -0.71
N SER A 29 -0.91 6.51 0.55
CA SER A 29 -1.39 5.19 0.94
C SER A 29 -2.41 5.30 2.07
N GLY A 30 -2.83 4.17 2.64
CA GLY A 30 -3.75 4.18 3.77
C GLY A 30 -5.11 4.82 3.46
N SER A 31 -5.73 5.43 4.47
CA SER A 31 -7.15 5.81 4.43
C SER A 31 -7.49 6.84 3.33
N ARG A 32 -6.56 7.73 2.99
CA ARG A 32 -6.72 8.73 1.93
C ARG A 32 -6.71 8.09 0.55
N ALA A 33 -5.75 7.19 0.30
CA ALA A 33 -5.70 6.43 -0.95
C ALA A 33 -6.89 5.48 -1.11
N TRP A 34 -7.39 4.91 0.00
CA TRP A 34 -8.54 4.01 -0.01
C TRP A 34 -9.89 4.74 -0.18
N GLY A 35 -9.91 6.07 -0.08
CA GLY A 35 -11.10 6.90 -0.35
C GLY A 35 -12.07 7.06 0.81
N PHE A 36 -11.62 6.80 2.05
CA PHE A 36 -12.46 6.97 3.25
C PHE A 36 -11.78 7.78 4.35
N ALA A 37 -10.76 8.57 4.02
CA ALA A 37 -10.13 9.47 4.99
C ALA A 37 -11.12 10.49 5.56
N SER A 38 -10.95 10.77 6.85
CA SER A 38 -11.59 11.90 7.53
C SER A 38 -10.69 13.15 7.39
N PRO A 39 -11.19 14.37 7.63
CA PRO A 39 -10.40 15.60 7.46
C PRO A 39 -9.10 15.64 8.28
N ASP A 40 -9.13 15.03 9.45
CA ASP A 40 -8.07 14.85 10.45
C ASP A 40 -7.07 13.72 10.14
N SER A 41 -7.36 12.86 9.14
CA SER A 41 -6.48 11.74 8.84
C SER A 41 -5.09 12.21 8.44
N ASP A 42 -4.07 11.48 8.86
CA ASP A 42 -2.68 11.64 8.43
C ASP A 42 -2.52 11.46 6.91
N TYR A 43 -1.36 11.87 6.39
CA TYR A 43 -0.92 11.64 5.02
C TYR A 43 0.19 10.58 5.04
N ASP A 44 -0.16 9.37 4.60
CA ASP A 44 0.70 8.21 4.53
C ASP A 44 1.48 8.21 3.21
N VAL A 45 2.47 9.10 3.09
CA VAL A 45 3.28 9.21 1.87
C VAL A 45 4.25 8.04 1.78
N ARG A 46 4.15 7.27 0.70
CA ARG A 46 5.04 6.13 0.41
C ARG A 46 5.78 6.38 -0.88
N PHE A 47 7.09 6.16 -0.89
CA PHE A 47 7.89 6.43 -2.08
C PHE A 47 8.96 5.37 -2.35
N ILE A 48 9.32 5.24 -3.62
CA ILE A 48 10.45 4.43 -4.07
C ILE A 48 11.54 5.36 -4.56
N TYR A 49 12.76 5.14 -4.07
CA TYR A 49 13.93 5.92 -4.46
C TYR A 49 15.05 5.02 -4.96
N VAL A 50 15.95 5.60 -5.76
CA VAL A 50 17.17 4.94 -6.23
C VAL A 50 18.39 5.74 -5.79
N ARG A 51 19.44 5.03 -5.38
CA ARG A 51 20.73 5.59 -5.02
C ARG A 51 21.69 5.60 -6.20
N SER A 52 22.88 6.17 -6.03
CA SER A 52 23.93 6.08 -7.03
C SER A 52 24.40 4.62 -7.20
N GLY A 53 24.95 4.29 -8.37
CA GLY A 53 25.59 2.98 -8.59
C GLY A 53 26.71 2.71 -7.59
N GLU A 54 27.47 3.75 -7.21
CA GLU A 54 28.53 3.66 -6.21
C GLU A 54 27.98 3.20 -4.85
N ASP A 55 26.84 3.73 -4.40
CA ASP A 55 26.21 3.35 -3.14
C ASP A 55 25.86 1.87 -3.06
N TYR A 56 25.45 1.27 -4.20
CA TYR A 56 25.14 -0.16 -4.27
C TYR A 56 26.36 -1.08 -4.32
N LEU A 57 27.56 -0.52 -4.54
CA LEU A 57 28.84 -1.23 -4.58
C LEU A 57 29.68 -1.04 -3.31
N ARG A 58 29.21 -0.22 -2.35
CA ARG A 58 29.88 0.00 -1.07
C ARG A 58 29.90 -1.27 -0.22
N LEU A 59 30.97 -1.44 0.56
CA LEU A 59 31.07 -2.51 1.57
C LEU A 59 30.21 -2.21 2.80
N ASP A 60 30.06 -0.92 3.14
CA ASP A 60 29.17 -0.40 4.16
C ASP A 60 27.85 0.02 3.51
N GLU A 61 27.03 -0.96 3.13
CA GLU A 61 25.75 -0.71 2.46
C GLU A 61 24.87 0.27 3.27
N PRO A 62 24.34 1.33 2.64
CA PRO A 62 23.46 2.27 3.30
C PRO A 62 22.11 1.62 3.65
N ARG A 63 21.38 2.22 4.60
CA ARG A 63 20.01 1.78 4.91
C ARG A 63 19.13 1.82 3.66
N ASP A 64 18.30 0.78 3.54
CA ASP A 64 17.37 0.55 2.41
C ASP A 64 15.97 1.15 2.64
N VAL A 65 15.81 1.92 3.72
CA VAL A 65 14.60 2.64 4.10
C VAL A 65 14.96 4.07 4.53
N ILE A 66 14.16 5.04 4.10
CA ILE A 66 14.17 6.43 4.58
C ILE A 66 12.87 6.69 5.32
N GLU A 67 12.98 7.19 6.54
CA GLU A 67 11.86 7.62 7.39
C GLU A 67 11.96 9.13 7.57
N TRP A 68 10.90 9.88 7.26
CA TRP A 68 10.94 11.34 7.24
C TRP A 68 9.66 11.95 7.77
N GLN A 69 9.79 12.91 8.71
CA GLN A 69 8.66 13.59 9.35
C GLN A 69 7.54 12.61 9.71
N LEU A 70 7.77 11.81 10.76
CA LEU A 70 6.80 10.89 11.34
C LEU A 70 6.05 11.62 12.47
N ASP A 71 5.12 12.49 12.12
CA ASP A 71 4.30 13.26 13.04
C ASP A 71 2.79 12.98 12.85
N GLU A 72 1.94 13.70 13.56
CA GLU A 72 0.48 13.46 13.52
C GLU A 72 -0.16 13.85 12.18
N VAL A 73 0.57 14.55 11.30
CA VAL A 73 0.06 15.03 10.01
C VAL A 73 0.70 14.25 8.86
N LEU A 74 2.02 14.07 8.89
CA LEU A 74 2.77 13.40 7.84
C LEU A 74 3.37 12.11 8.39
N ASP A 75 3.27 11.04 7.60
CA ASP A 75 4.08 9.83 7.73
C ASP A 75 4.72 9.55 6.37
N ILE A 76 5.97 10.00 6.17
CA ILE A 76 6.69 9.82 4.91
C ILE A 76 7.71 8.68 5.05
N ASN A 77 7.48 7.59 4.32
CA ASN A 77 8.35 6.41 4.30
C ASN A 77 8.76 6.04 2.87
N GLY A 78 10.05 5.79 2.69
CA GLY A 78 10.64 5.47 1.39
C GLY A 78 11.39 4.16 1.40
N TRP A 79 11.24 3.36 0.34
CA TRP A 79 12.02 2.15 0.11
C TRP A 79 13.00 2.32 -1.04
N ASP A 80 14.22 1.83 -0.83
CA ASP A 80 15.23 1.72 -1.87
C ASP A 80 14.76 0.80 -3.02
N LEU A 81 15.17 1.10 -4.25
CA LEU A 81 14.79 0.34 -5.45
C LEU A 81 15.21 -1.13 -5.37
N LYS A 82 16.43 -1.45 -4.90
CA LYS A 82 16.88 -2.85 -4.73
C LYS A 82 15.98 -3.57 -3.73
N LYS A 83 15.59 -2.90 -2.63
CA LYS A 83 14.61 -3.44 -1.68
C LYS A 83 13.25 -3.67 -2.35
N ALA A 84 12.74 -2.68 -3.07
CA ALA A 84 11.44 -2.74 -3.73
C ALA A 84 11.37 -3.90 -4.73
N LEU A 85 12.37 -4.07 -5.58
CA LEU A 85 12.44 -5.18 -6.55
C LEU A 85 12.47 -6.55 -5.85
N ARG A 86 13.21 -6.68 -4.74
CA ARG A 86 13.21 -7.92 -3.93
C ARG A 86 11.85 -8.20 -3.30
N GLN A 87 11.09 -7.18 -2.96
CA GLN A 87 9.75 -7.31 -2.40
C GLN A 87 8.71 -7.62 -3.50
N PHE A 88 8.85 -7.05 -4.70
CA PHE A 88 8.09 -7.48 -5.87
C PHE A 88 8.30 -8.96 -6.15
N HIS A 89 9.56 -9.43 -6.18
CA HIS A 89 9.87 -10.87 -6.33
C HIS A 89 9.18 -11.75 -5.28
N ARG A 90 8.97 -11.25 -4.06
CA ARG A 90 8.27 -11.98 -2.99
C ARG A 90 6.75 -11.95 -3.11
N GLY A 91 6.20 -11.27 -4.12
CA GLY A 91 4.76 -11.06 -4.27
C GLY A 91 4.17 -10.13 -3.21
N ASN A 92 4.96 -9.18 -2.69
CA ASN A 92 4.50 -8.28 -1.63
C ASN A 92 3.38 -7.35 -2.14
N ALA A 93 2.14 -7.60 -1.68
CA ALA A 93 0.94 -6.87 -2.08
C ALA A 93 1.03 -5.36 -1.83
N THR A 94 1.74 -4.91 -0.79
CA THR A 94 1.90 -3.48 -0.47
C THR A 94 2.52 -2.69 -1.62
N LEU A 95 3.48 -3.26 -2.35
CA LEU A 95 4.08 -2.57 -3.49
C LEU A 95 3.13 -2.47 -4.69
N PHE A 96 2.31 -3.50 -4.92
CA PHE A 96 1.28 -3.43 -5.96
C PHE A 96 0.22 -2.39 -5.62
N GLU A 97 -0.12 -2.26 -4.34
CA GLU A 97 -1.02 -1.22 -3.86
C GLU A 97 -0.42 0.18 -4.03
N TRP A 98 0.84 0.41 -3.65
CA TRP A 98 1.51 1.70 -3.87
C TRP A 98 1.58 2.03 -5.37
N SER A 99 1.93 1.04 -6.20
CA SER A 99 2.03 1.21 -7.66
C SER A 99 0.71 1.61 -8.32
N ASN A 100 -0.42 1.20 -7.72
CA ASN A 100 -1.76 1.44 -8.23
C ASN A 100 -2.55 2.49 -7.41
N SER A 101 -1.86 3.26 -6.55
CA SER A 101 -2.51 4.29 -5.76
C SER A 101 -3.16 5.35 -6.64
N PRO A 102 -4.40 5.78 -6.35
CA PRO A 102 -5.10 6.79 -7.14
C PRO A 102 -4.54 8.21 -6.93
N ILE A 103 -3.76 8.45 -5.87
CA ILE A 103 -3.20 9.75 -5.53
C ILE A 103 -1.68 9.67 -5.65
N VAL A 104 -1.16 10.27 -6.72
CA VAL A 104 0.27 10.28 -7.05
C VAL A 104 0.84 11.67 -6.80
N TYR A 105 1.82 11.78 -5.90
CA TYR A 105 2.56 13.02 -5.66
C TYR A 105 3.65 13.23 -6.70
N ARG A 106 4.36 12.16 -7.06
CA ARG A 106 5.47 12.20 -8.01
C ARG A 106 5.61 10.88 -8.73
N THR A 107 5.88 10.92 -10.03
CA THR A 107 6.25 9.71 -10.77
C THR A 107 7.18 10.04 -11.94
N THR A 108 8.10 9.12 -12.20
CA THR A 108 9.04 9.18 -13.33
C THR A 108 8.59 8.24 -14.44
N LYS A 109 9.19 8.36 -15.64
CA LYS A 109 8.92 7.41 -16.75
C LYS A 109 9.56 6.05 -16.48
N GLU A 110 10.70 6.06 -15.80
CA GLU A 110 11.45 4.89 -15.37
C GLU A 110 10.62 3.99 -14.46
N TRP A 111 9.80 4.58 -13.58
CA TRP A 111 8.88 3.81 -12.75
C TRP A 111 7.92 2.95 -13.58
N GLY A 112 7.44 3.45 -14.73
CA GLY A 112 6.60 2.67 -15.64
C GLY A 112 7.28 1.39 -16.12
N ARG A 113 8.56 1.46 -16.49
CA ARG A 113 9.36 0.29 -16.91
C ARG A 113 9.63 -0.67 -15.75
N ILE A 114 9.92 -0.13 -14.57
CA ILE A 114 10.10 -0.92 -13.35
C ILE A 114 8.83 -1.72 -13.05
N TYR A 115 7.68 -1.05 -13.04
CA TYR A 115 6.41 -1.71 -12.73
C TYR A 115 6.02 -2.73 -13.81
N GLU A 116 6.24 -2.44 -15.10
CA GLU A 116 6.02 -3.39 -16.18
C GLU A 116 6.85 -4.67 -16.00
N ALA A 117 8.15 -4.54 -15.67
CA ALA A 117 9.00 -5.69 -15.38
C ALA A 117 8.59 -6.46 -14.11
N ALA A 118 8.03 -5.76 -13.12
CA ALA A 118 7.61 -6.32 -11.84
C ALA A 118 6.19 -6.90 -11.83
N ALA A 119 5.31 -6.50 -12.77
CA ALA A 119 3.89 -6.85 -12.77
C ALA A 119 3.67 -8.37 -12.75
N GLY A 120 4.50 -9.12 -13.50
CA GLY A 120 4.44 -10.58 -13.55
C GLY A 120 4.91 -11.31 -12.28
N PHE A 121 5.36 -10.58 -11.25
CA PHE A 121 5.70 -11.15 -9.94
C PHE A 121 4.56 -11.06 -8.92
N PHE A 122 3.38 -10.58 -9.33
CA PHE A 122 2.19 -10.68 -8.49
C PHE A 122 1.90 -12.16 -8.17
N SER A 123 1.65 -12.45 -6.90
CA SER A 123 1.31 -13.78 -6.41
C SER A 123 0.00 -13.67 -5.65
N SER A 124 -1.02 -14.36 -6.17
CA SER A 124 -2.34 -14.45 -5.54
C SER A 124 -2.21 -15.05 -4.15
N LYS A 125 -1.34 -16.06 -3.97
CA LYS A 125 -1.08 -16.67 -2.67
C LYS A 125 -0.47 -15.68 -1.68
N ALA A 126 0.64 -15.03 -2.06
CA ALA A 126 1.32 -14.09 -1.17
C ALA A 126 0.41 -12.90 -0.80
N ALA A 127 -0.32 -12.37 -1.77
CA ALA A 127 -1.25 -11.26 -1.54
C ALA A 127 -2.45 -11.67 -0.66
N SER A 128 -3.04 -12.85 -0.90
CA SER A 128 -4.16 -13.34 -0.08
C SER A 128 -3.73 -13.56 1.38
N HIS A 129 -2.55 -14.13 1.63
CA HIS A 129 -2.02 -14.25 2.99
C HIS A 129 -1.75 -12.88 3.65
N HIS A 130 -1.22 -11.91 2.90
CA HIS A 130 -0.98 -10.55 3.41
C HIS A 130 -2.27 -9.87 3.85
N TYR A 131 -3.29 -9.88 2.99
CA TYR A 131 -4.57 -9.25 3.30
C TYR A 131 -5.30 -9.99 4.43
N TYR A 132 -5.36 -11.33 4.41
CA TYR A 132 -5.89 -12.11 5.53
C TYR A 132 -5.18 -11.77 6.85
N GLY A 133 -3.84 -11.75 6.86
CA GLY A 133 -3.06 -11.44 8.06
C GLY A 133 -3.34 -10.04 8.60
N THR A 134 -3.53 -9.06 7.71
CA THR A 134 -3.87 -7.68 8.05
C THR A 134 -5.27 -7.57 8.65
N ALA A 135 -6.26 -8.22 8.03
CA ALA A 135 -7.63 -8.27 8.53
C ALA A 135 -7.69 -8.98 9.89
N ASN A 136 -7.08 -10.15 10.00
CA ASN A 136 -7.08 -10.96 11.22
C ASN A 136 -6.42 -10.24 12.39
N SER A 137 -5.28 -9.58 12.16
CA SER A 137 -4.61 -8.79 13.20
C SER A 137 -5.47 -7.61 13.64
N THR A 138 -6.11 -6.90 12.69
CA THR A 138 -7.01 -5.79 13.00
C THR A 138 -8.21 -6.25 13.82
N TYR A 139 -8.84 -7.36 13.41
CA TYR A 139 -9.97 -7.95 14.09
C TYR A 139 -9.63 -8.36 15.53
N ALA A 140 -8.54 -9.12 15.70
CA ALA A 140 -8.11 -9.63 17.00
C ALA A 140 -7.72 -8.50 17.97
N GLN A 141 -7.13 -7.40 17.47
CA GLN A 141 -6.64 -6.31 18.31
C GLN A 141 -7.69 -5.24 18.62
N TYR A 142 -8.61 -4.96 17.70
CA TYR A 142 -9.43 -3.75 17.78
C TYR A 142 -10.94 -3.98 17.71
N LEU A 143 -11.41 -5.15 17.29
CA LEU A 143 -12.83 -5.42 17.00
C LEU A 143 -13.46 -6.46 17.95
N GLN A 144 -12.85 -6.69 19.12
CA GLN A 144 -13.36 -7.66 20.11
C GLN A 144 -14.21 -7.01 21.23
N GLU A 145 -14.13 -5.70 21.41
CA GLU A 145 -14.87 -4.98 22.44
C GLU A 145 -16.30 -4.64 21.98
N GLU A 146 -17.25 -4.48 22.90
CA GLU A 146 -18.64 -4.05 22.59
C GLU A 146 -18.69 -2.70 21.86
N ARG A 147 -17.72 -1.83 22.15
CA ARG A 147 -17.54 -0.54 21.48
C ARG A 147 -16.23 -0.55 20.71
N VAL A 148 -16.29 -0.23 19.42
CA VAL A 148 -15.15 -0.29 18.49
C VAL A 148 -14.99 1.00 17.72
N SER A 149 -13.77 1.26 17.23
CA SER A 149 -13.53 2.35 16.30
C SER A 149 -14.02 1.96 14.90
N TYR A 150 -14.91 2.76 14.34
CA TYR A 150 -15.44 2.53 12.98
C TYR A 150 -14.37 2.65 11.90
N LYS A 151 -13.30 3.42 12.14
CA LYS A 151 -12.11 3.41 11.28
C LYS A 151 -11.54 1.98 11.18
N LYS A 152 -11.50 1.22 12.28
CA LYS A 152 -10.94 -0.14 12.30
C LYS A 152 -11.79 -1.17 11.57
N TYR A 153 -13.11 -0.96 11.41
CA TYR A 153 -13.90 -1.79 10.50
C TYR A 153 -13.39 -1.71 9.07
N PHE A 154 -13.08 -0.51 8.55
CA PHE A 154 -12.51 -0.40 7.21
C PHE A 154 -11.15 -1.08 7.07
N TYR A 155 -10.34 -1.07 8.13
CA TYR A 155 -9.03 -1.75 8.16
C TYR A 155 -9.16 -3.28 8.21
N ALA A 156 -10.33 -3.83 8.53
CA ALA A 156 -10.63 -5.26 8.41
C ALA A 156 -11.37 -5.57 7.10
N LEU A 157 -12.40 -4.79 6.76
CA LEU A 157 -13.22 -4.99 5.56
C LEU A 157 -12.42 -4.86 4.28
N ARG A 158 -11.61 -3.81 4.14
CA ARG A 158 -10.85 -3.55 2.92
C ARG A 158 -9.91 -4.72 2.57
N PRO A 159 -9.06 -5.24 3.49
CA PRO A 159 -8.26 -6.42 3.18
C PRO A 159 -9.09 -7.68 2.91
N LEU A 160 -10.22 -7.91 3.61
CA LEU A 160 -11.07 -9.06 3.31
C LEU A 160 -11.67 -8.98 1.91
N LEU A 161 -12.21 -7.83 1.51
CA LEU A 161 -12.72 -7.61 0.15
C LEU A 161 -11.59 -7.72 -0.88
N ALA A 162 -10.40 -7.22 -0.58
CA ALA A 162 -9.22 -7.41 -1.43
C ALA A 162 -8.89 -8.90 -1.62
N GLY A 163 -8.98 -9.71 -0.57
CA GLY A 163 -8.84 -11.17 -0.64
C GLY A 163 -9.86 -11.82 -1.58
N LYS A 164 -11.15 -11.44 -1.47
CA LYS A 164 -12.20 -11.92 -2.39
C LYS A 164 -11.93 -11.53 -3.84
N TYR A 165 -11.51 -10.28 -4.08
CA TYR A 165 -11.17 -9.81 -5.41
C TYR A 165 -10.04 -10.66 -6.04
N ILE A 166 -9.00 -10.98 -5.26
CA ILE A 166 -7.87 -11.79 -5.73
C ILE A 166 -8.32 -13.22 -6.04
N GLU A 167 -9.21 -13.79 -5.24
CA GLU A 167 -9.78 -15.11 -5.48
C GLU A 167 -10.58 -15.18 -6.79
N GLU A 168 -11.33 -14.13 -7.13
CA GLU A 168 -12.14 -14.09 -8.34
C GLU A 168 -11.33 -13.75 -9.61
N THR A 169 -10.32 -12.89 -9.49
CA THR A 169 -9.66 -12.28 -10.65
C THR A 169 -8.20 -12.68 -10.84
N HIS A 170 -7.56 -13.22 -9.80
CA HIS A 170 -6.11 -13.49 -9.77
C HIS A 170 -5.24 -12.26 -10.08
N CYS A 171 -5.75 -11.05 -9.82
CA CYS A 171 -5.08 -9.78 -10.11
C CYS A 171 -4.91 -8.94 -8.84
N PRO A 172 -3.99 -7.95 -8.86
CA PRO A 172 -3.92 -6.95 -7.79
C PRO A 172 -5.28 -6.27 -7.58
N PRO A 173 -5.75 -6.13 -6.33
CA PRO A 173 -7.05 -5.53 -6.04
C PRO A 173 -7.02 -4.01 -6.23
N PRO A 174 -8.16 -3.39 -6.56
CA PRO A 174 -8.30 -1.94 -6.54
C PRO A 174 -7.92 -1.34 -5.19
N VAL A 175 -7.30 -0.15 -5.23
CA VAL A 175 -6.91 0.57 -4.00
C VAL A 175 -8.13 1.24 -3.37
N LEU A 176 -9.02 1.82 -4.18
CA LEU A 176 -10.23 2.48 -3.71
C LEU A 176 -11.22 1.46 -3.14
N PHE A 177 -11.70 1.73 -1.94
CA PHE A 177 -12.70 0.88 -1.28
C PHE A 177 -14.02 0.85 -2.07
N SER A 178 -14.40 1.97 -2.68
CA SER A 178 -15.60 2.06 -3.52
C SER A 178 -15.54 1.16 -4.76
N ASP A 179 -14.34 0.85 -5.28
CA ASP A 179 -14.18 -0.08 -6.39
C ASP A 179 -14.34 -1.53 -5.94
N LEU A 180 -13.86 -1.87 -4.74
CA LEU A 180 -14.10 -3.19 -4.12
C LEU A 180 -15.61 -3.41 -3.85
N MET A 181 -16.35 -2.37 -3.50
CA MET A 181 -17.80 -2.43 -3.26
C MET A 181 -18.64 -2.73 -4.52
N LYS A 182 -18.04 -2.66 -5.72
CA LYS A 182 -18.69 -3.01 -6.99
C LYS A 182 -18.77 -4.52 -7.21
N MET A 183 -18.01 -5.31 -6.45
CA MET A 183 -18.14 -6.77 -6.47
C MET A 183 -19.51 -7.18 -5.95
N ASP A 184 -19.87 -8.43 -6.24
CA ASP A 184 -21.06 -9.04 -5.65
C ASP A 184 -20.80 -9.33 -4.16
N ILE A 185 -21.46 -8.59 -3.29
CA ILE A 185 -21.35 -8.71 -1.84
C ILE A 185 -22.74 -8.84 -1.23
N PRO A 186 -22.89 -9.51 -0.07
CA PRO A 186 -24.18 -9.64 0.61
C PRO A 186 -24.84 -8.27 0.81
N GLN A 187 -26.15 -8.20 0.54
CA GLN A 187 -26.91 -6.95 0.63
C GLN A 187 -26.86 -6.38 2.06
N GLU A 188 -26.92 -7.24 3.07
CA GLU A 188 -26.83 -6.87 4.48
C GLU A 188 -25.47 -6.23 4.82
N LEU A 189 -24.39 -6.74 4.22
CA LEU A 189 -23.06 -6.14 4.37
C LEU A 189 -23.01 -4.77 3.71
N ARG A 190 -23.57 -4.64 2.49
CA ARG A 190 -23.60 -3.36 1.76
C ARG A 190 -24.33 -2.29 2.56
N GLU A 191 -25.53 -2.60 3.04
CA GLU A 191 -26.32 -1.70 3.90
C GLU A 191 -25.57 -1.34 5.19
N GLY A 192 -24.93 -2.31 5.83
CA GLY A 192 -24.12 -2.06 7.02
C GLY A 192 -22.92 -1.14 6.75
N ILE A 193 -22.26 -1.28 5.60
CA ILE A 193 -21.14 -0.41 5.19
C ILE A 193 -21.62 1.01 4.87
N GLU A 194 -22.77 1.16 4.22
CA GLU A 194 -23.38 2.46 3.95
C GLU A 194 -23.72 3.19 5.26
N GLU A 195 -24.35 2.49 6.21
CA GLU A 195 -24.59 3.01 7.56
C GLU A 195 -23.28 3.37 8.28
N LEU A 196 -22.26 2.51 8.19
CA LEU A 196 -20.94 2.75 8.78
C LEU A 196 -20.28 4.03 8.24
N LEU A 197 -20.39 4.28 6.93
CA LEU A 197 -19.88 5.50 6.29
C LEU A 197 -20.62 6.74 6.80
N GLU A 198 -21.95 6.68 6.91
CA GLU A 198 -22.75 7.78 7.44
C GLU A 198 -22.40 8.11 8.89
N LEU A 199 -22.29 7.08 9.74
CA LEU A 199 -21.98 7.27 11.15
C LEU A 199 -20.55 7.79 11.34
N LYS A 200 -19.58 7.23 10.61
CA LYS A 200 -18.20 7.69 10.65
C LYS A 200 -18.08 9.18 10.29
N GLY A 201 -18.87 9.66 9.33
CA GLY A 201 -18.88 11.08 8.96
C GLY A 201 -19.40 12.02 10.04
N ARG A 202 -20.15 11.51 11.03
CA ARG A 202 -20.71 12.29 12.15
C ARG A 202 -19.89 12.17 13.44
N MET A 203 -19.09 11.12 13.57
CA MET A 203 -18.31 10.83 14.77
C MET A 203 -16.99 11.58 14.79
N GLY A 204 -16.57 12.00 15.98
CA GLY A 204 -15.25 12.61 16.19
C GLY A 204 -14.11 11.59 16.12
N GLU A 205 -12.89 12.06 15.92
CA GLU A 205 -11.71 11.18 15.92
C GLU A 205 -11.58 10.42 17.24
N GLY A 206 -11.33 9.11 17.16
CA GLY A 206 -11.19 8.25 18.35
C GLY A 206 -12.51 7.87 19.04
N GLU A 207 -13.65 8.41 18.60
CA GLU A 207 -14.95 8.01 19.14
C GLU A 207 -15.26 6.54 18.77
N LYS A 208 -15.70 5.77 19.77
CA LYS A 208 -16.08 4.36 19.59
C LYS A 208 -17.60 4.22 19.52
N GLY A 209 -18.09 3.49 18.51
CA GLY A 209 -19.50 3.15 18.36
C GLY A 209 -19.78 1.73 18.84
N THR A 210 -21.05 1.38 19.04
CA THR A 210 -21.45 -0.01 19.28
C THR A 210 -21.11 -0.87 18.08
N GLN A 211 -20.82 -2.15 18.30
CA GLN A 211 -20.62 -3.07 17.18
C GLN A 211 -21.82 -3.11 16.23
N MET A 212 -21.55 -3.27 14.94
CA MET A 212 -22.55 -3.36 13.89
C MET A 212 -22.69 -4.83 13.49
N PRO A 213 -23.78 -5.53 13.89
CA PRO A 213 -23.85 -6.98 13.81
C PRO A 213 -23.62 -7.54 12.40
N ALA A 214 -24.16 -6.90 11.36
CA ALA A 214 -23.99 -7.34 9.98
C ALA A 214 -22.51 -7.33 9.53
N ILE A 215 -21.79 -6.26 9.86
CA ILE A 215 -20.35 -6.12 9.55
C ILE A 215 -19.52 -7.10 10.37
N GLN A 216 -19.81 -7.21 11.66
CA GLN A 216 -19.09 -8.10 12.58
C GLN A 216 -19.22 -9.56 12.14
N CYS A 217 -20.45 -10.01 11.84
CA CYS A 217 -20.75 -11.35 11.36
C CYS A 217 -19.99 -11.65 10.07
N PHE A 218 -20.02 -10.73 9.10
CA PHE A 218 -19.27 -10.88 7.85
C PHE A 218 -17.75 -11.01 8.08
N ILE A 219 -17.17 -10.16 8.94
CA ILE A 219 -15.72 -10.20 9.22
C ILE A 219 -15.32 -11.56 9.81
N GLU A 220 -16.09 -12.07 10.78
CA GLU A 220 -15.82 -13.34 11.44
C GLU A 220 -15.92 -14.52 10.47
N GLU A 221 -16.99 -14.58 9.68
CA GLU A 221 -17.22 -15.63 8.69
C GLU A 221 -16.17 -15.60 7.57
N GLU A 222 -15.89 -14.43 7.03
CA GLU A 222 -14.95 -14.25 5.91
C GLU A 222 -13.51 -14.50 6.37
N LEU A 223 -13.13 -14.15 7.59
CA LEU A 223 -11.83 -14.53 8.17
C LEU A 223 -11.67 -16.05 8.24
N ALA A 224 -12.69 -16.76 8.74
CA ALA A 224 -12.66 -18.22 8.83
C ALA A 224 -12.54 -18.86 7.43
N ARG A 225 -13.31 -18.35 6.46
CA ARG A 225 -13.28 -18.81 5.06
C ARG A 225 -11.92 -18.55 4.41
N GLN A 226 -11.41 -17.33 4.49
CA GLN A 226 -10.14 -16.94 3.85
C GLN A 226 -8.94 -17.63 4.49
N LYS A 227 -8.98 -17.91 5.80
CA LYS A 227 -7.97 -18.77 6.43
C LYS A 227 -7.90 -20.12 5.74
N SER A 228 -9.04 -20.80 5.60
CA SER A 228 -9.11 -22.09 4.92
C SER A 228 -8.65 -21.99 3.46
N TYR A 229 -9.09 -20.97 2.73
CA TYR A 229 -8.68 -20.75 1.35
C TYR A 229 -7.16 -20.54 1.20
N THR A 230 -6.58 -19.63 1.98
CA THR A 230 -5.17 -19.28 1.90
C THR A 230 -4.25 -20.45 2.25
N ASP A 231 -4.63 -21.31 3.19
CA ASP A 231 -3.89 -22.52 3.56
C ASP A 231 -3.78 -23.54 2.40
N HIS A 232 -4.75 -23.55 1.48
CA HIS A 232 -4.81 -24.49 0.36
C HIS A 232 -4.35 -23.90 -0.99
N LEU A 233 -3.97 -22.63 -1.03
CA LEU A 233 -3.51 -22.00 -2.26
C LEU A 233 -2.21 -22.63 -2.77
N PRO A 234 -2.13 -23.00 -4.07
CA PRO A 234 -0.88 -23.44 -4.67
C PRO A 234 0.14 -22.30 -4.69
N GLU A 235 1.42 -22.65 -4.64
CA GLU A 235 2.48 -21.65 -4.83
C GLU A 235 2.46 -21.16 -6.29
N ASP A 236 2.35 -19.85 -6.47
CA ASP A 236 2.22 -19.18 -7.77
C ASP A 236 3.27 -18.08 -7.98
N ARG A 237 4.22 -17.91 -7.06
CA ARG A 237 5.31 -16.94 -7.24
C ARG A 237 6.16 -17.28 -8.45
N LYS A 238 6.39 -16.27 -9.28
CA LYS A 238 7.36 -16.32 -10.36
C LYS A 238 8.78 -16.54 -9.80
N ASN A 239 9.50 -17.46 -10.42
CA ASN A 239 10.91 -17.71 -10.11
C ASN A 239 11.83 -16.88 -11.02
N GLY A 240 13.04 -16.63 -10.54
CA GLY A 240 14.09 -15.97 -11.33
C GLY A 240 14.18 -14.48 -11.08
N TRP A 241 15.32 -13.91 -11.43
CA TRP A 241 15.65 -12.52 -11.16
C TRP A 241 15.96 -11.72 -12.42
N ASP A 242 15.95 -12.35 -13.59
CA ASP A 242 16.54 -11.77 -14.80
C ASP A 242 15.85 -10.47 -15.22
N GLU A 243 14.51 -10.42 -15.22
CA GLU A 243 13.78 -9.19 -15.59
C GLU A 243 13.98 -8.07 -14.57
N LEU A 244 13.98 -8.41 -13.27
CA LEU A 244 14.18 -7.43 -12.20
C LEU A 244 15.63 -6.93 -12.16
N ASN A 245 16.60 -7.81 -12.41
CA ASN A 245 18.01 -7.44 -12.52
C ASN A 245 18.24 -6.56 -13.75
N HIS A 246 17.65 -6.91 -14.90
CA HIS A 246 17.79 -6.14 -16.12
C HIS A 246 17.29 -4.71 -15.94
N VAL A 247 16.07 -4.54 -15.44
CA VAL A 247 15.52 -3.19 -15.20
C VAL A 247 16.31 -2.45 -14.13
N PHE A 248 16.77 -3.12 -13.06
CA PHE A 248 17.60 -2.49 -12.05
C PHE A 248 18.87 -1.89 -12.65
N MET A 249 19.60 -2.67 -13.45
CA MET A 249 20.83 -2.22 -14.11
C MET A 249 20.55 -1.07 -15.10
N GLU A 250 19.46 -1.14 -15.86
CA GLU A 250 19.05 -0.06 -16.78
C GLU A 250 18.85 1.27 -16.03
N ILE A 251 18.19 1.24 -14.87
CA ILE A 251 17.93 2.45 -14.07
C ILE A 251 19.21 3.01 -13.45
N LEU A 252 20.17 2.17 -13.07
CA LEU A 252 21.47 2.63 -12.59
C LEU A 252 22.26 3.30 -13.71
N ASP A 253 22.30 2.69 -14.90
CA ASP A 253 23.01 3.23 -16.06
C ASP A 253 22.41 4.55 -16.57
N SER A 254 21.08 4.69 -16.53
CA SER A 254 20.41 5.93 -16.91
C SER A 254 20.69 7.06 -15.91
N GLY A 255 20.80 6.74 -14.62
CA GLY A 255 21.18 7.68 -13.56
C GLY A 255 22.62 8.16 -13.67
N SER A 256 23.55 7.29 -14.08
CA SER A 256 24.96 7.65 -14.28
C SER A 256 25.22 8.55 -15.50
N ARG A 257 24.26 8.65 -16.44
CA ARG A 257 24.38 9.48 -17.66
C ARG A 257 23.82 10.90 -17.53
N CYS A 258 23.41 11.33 -16.33
CA CYS A 258 23.07 12.72 -16.04
C CYS A 258 24.22 13.44 -15.31
N PRO A 259 25.20 14.03 -16.02
CA PRO A 259 26.10 15.02 -15.46
C PRO A 259 25.42 16.40 -15.56
N GLU A 260 24.60 16.77 -14.59
CA GLU A 260 24.26 18.18 -14.36
C GLU A 260 24.60 18.59 -12.93
N LEU A 261 25.91 18.51 -12.65
CA LEU A 261 26.61 19.60 -11.98
C LEU A 261 27.48 20.27 -13.04
N LEU A 262 26.83 21.04 -13.93
CA LEU A 262 27.49 22.04 -14.76
C LEU A 262 27.08 23.41 -14.25
N LEU A 263 28.00 23.97 -13.44
CA LEU A 263 28.16 25.36 -13.00
C LEU A 263 27.15 25.92 -11.98
#